data_AF-A0A9E3DPP5-F1
#
_entry.id   AF-A0A9E3DPP5-F1
#
_cell.length_a   1.000
_cell.length_b   1.000
_cell.length_c   1.000
_cell.angle_alpha   90.00
_cell.angle_beta   90.00
_cell.angle_gamma   90.00
#
_symmetry.space_group_name_H-M   'P 1'
#
loop_
_entity.id
_entity.type
_entity.pdbx_description
1 polymer ?
#
loop_
_entity_poly.entity_id
_entity_poly.type
_entity_poly.pdbx_seq_one_letter_code
_entity_poly.pdbx_strand_id
1 'polypeptide(L)'
;RPARTIYQITETGRRELAALREQAILEVQTGPDGVGVALLFGGFADPADLATLGDLVTRRRDAVAATLEAVAAERRQLLARGDIGDLAAAVFRRKEASLSAELAWYEEFTATLARLRPAVHDT
;
A
#
# COMPACT_ATOMS: atom_id res chain seq x y z
N ARG A 1 35.18 2.53 -26.33
CA ARG A 1 33.87 2.41 -25.64
C ARG A 1 33.97 1.21 -24.69
N PRO A 2 33.60 1.30 -23.40
CA PRO A 2 33.73 0.16 -22.49
C PRO A 2 32.79 -0.98 -22.90
N ALA A 3 33.24 -2.23 -22.72
CA ALA A 3 32.41 -3.40 -22.93
C ALA A 3 31.19 -3.37 -21.97
N ARG A 4 30.02 -3.77 -22.46
CA ARG A 4 28.78 -3.86 -21.69
C ARG A 4 28.09 -5.19 -21.98
N THR A 5 27.53 -5.79 -20.95
CA THR A 5 26.67 -6.97 -21.07
C THR A 5 25.25 -6.51 -21.38
N ILE A 6 24.66 -7.07 -22.43
CA ILE A 6 23.26 -6.83 -22.81
C ILE A 6 22.49 -8.12 -22.57
N TYR A 7 21.43 -8.06 -21.76
CA TYR A 7 20.53 -9.18 -21.52
C TYR A 7 19.39 -9.18 -22.52
N GLN A 8 19.04 -10.36 -23.02
CA GLN A 8 17.91 -10.56 -23.93
C GLN A 8 17.11 -11.78 -23.47
N ILE A 9 15.79 -11.65 -23.44
CA ILE A 9 14.90 -12.77 -23.11
C ILE A 9 15.03 -13.87 -24.17
N THR A 10 15.24 -15.10 -23.73
CA THR A 10 15.27 -16.28 -24.61
C THR A 10 13.85 -16.72 -24.95
N GLU A 11 13.70 -17.60 -25.94
CA GLU A 11 12.38 -18.15 -26.27
C GLU A 11 11.80 -18.97 -25.09
N THR A 12 12.65 -19.73 -24.39
CA THR A 12 12.24 -20.40 -23.14
C THR A 12 11.77 -19.40 -22.10
N GLY A 13 12.51 -18.29 -21.92
CA GLY A 13 12.11 -17.22 -21.00
C GLY A 13 10.78 -16.56 -21.36
N ARG A 14 10.44 -16.44 -22.65
CA ARG A 14 9.13 -15.91 -23.09
C ARG A 14 7.98 -16.84 -22.69
N ARG A 15 8.16 -18.15 -22.85
CA ARG A 15 7.14 -19.14 -22.43
C ARG A 15 6.95 -19.14 -20.93
N GLU A 16 8.03 -19.09 -20.18
CA GLU A 16 7.99 -19.00 -18.72
C GLU A 16 7.31 -17.71 -18.25
N LEU A 17 7.65 -16.57 -18.87
CA LEU A 17 6.98 -15.29 -18.58
C LEU A 17 5.46 -15.35 -18.85
N ALA A 18 5.04 -16.03 -19.92
CA ALA A 18 3.61 -16.19 -20.22
C ALA A 18 2.89 -16.99 -19.12
N ALA A 19 3.48 -18.10 -18.66
CA ALA A 19 2.93 -18.93 -17.59
C ALA A 19 2.87 -18.16 -16.25
N LEU A 20 3.94 -17.46 -15.87
CA LEU A 20 3.97 -16.64 -14.65
C LEU A 20 2.93 -15.51 -14.68
N ARG A 21 2.71 -14.89 -15.85
CA ARG A 21 1.68 -13.86 -16.01
C ARG A 21 0.28 -14.43 -15.81
N GLU A 22 -0.01 -15.58 -16.40
CA GLU A 22 -1.31 -16.25 -16.23
C GLU A 22 -1.56 -16.61 -14.76
N GLN A 23 -0.58 -17.24 -14.12
CA GLN A 23 -0.64 -17.56 -12.70
C GLN A 23 -0.89 -16.31 -11.83
N ALA A 24 -0.14 -15.22 -12.07
CA ALA A 24 -0.31 -13.98 -11.31
C ALA A 24 -1.67 -13.29 -11.50
N ILE A 25 -2.35 -13.51 -12.64
CA ILE A 25 -3.69 -12.96 -12.88
C ILE A 25 -4.75 -13.79 -12.14
N LEU A 26 -4.56 -15.11 -12.08
CA LEU A 26 -5.53 -16.04 -11.47
C LEU A 26 -5.40 -16.12 -9.95
N GLU A 27 -4.22 -15.84 -9.41
CA GLU A 27 -3.98 -15.90 -7.97
C GLU A 27 -4.44 -14.63 -7.25
N VAL A 28 -5.33 -14.81 -6.26
CA VAL A 28 -5.60 -13.77 -5.27
C VAL A 28 -4.48 -13.81 -4.23
N GLN A 29 -3.49 -12.94 -4.42
CA GLN A 29 -2.35 -12.81 -3.52
C GLN A 29 -2.78 -12.16 -2.19
N THR A 30 -2.72 -12.92 -1.09
CA THR A 30 -2.75 -12.41 0.28
C THR A 30 -1.35 -12.50 0.88
N GLY A 31 -0.72 -11.36 1.14
CA GLY A 31 0.64 -11.31 1.70
C GLY A 31 0.65 -11.23 3.23
N PRO A 32 1.84 -11.34 3.85
CA PRO A 32 2.00 -11.08 5.28
C PRO A 32 1.52 -9.68 5.65
N ASP A 33 0.61 -9.60 6.63
CA ASP A 33 0.09 -8.34 7.14
C ASP A 33 0.87 -7.85 8.37
N GLY A 34 2.01 -7.20 8.10
CA GLY A 34 2.85 -6.66 9.18
C GLY A 34 2.15 -5.58 10.01
N VAL A 35 1.21 -4.84 9.43
CA VAL A 35 0.44 -3.80 10.15
C VAL A 35 -0.54 -4.47 11.10
N GLY A 36 -1.36 -5.41 10.62
CA GLY A 36 -2.29 -6.15 11.46
C GLY A 36 -1.59 -6.88 12.59
N VAL A 37 -0.43 -7.52 12.34
CA VAL A 37 0.38 -8.14 13.39
C VAL A 37 0.83 -7.11 14.43
N ALA A 38 1.36 -5.95 14.01
CA ALA A 38 1.78 -4.91 14.95
C ALA A 38 0.61 -4.37 15.79
N LEU A 39 -0.58 -4.23 15.21
CA LEU A 39 -1.78 -3.76 15.90
C LEU A 39 -2.32 -4.78 16.91
N LEU A 40 -2.31 -6.07 16.55
CA LEU A 40 -2.83 -7.14 17.40
C LEU A 40 -1.87 -7.51 18.54
N PHE A 41 -0.57 -7.47 18.29
CA PHE A 41 0.45 -7.98 19.22
C PHE A 41 1.39 -6.88 19.76
N GLY A 42 1.14 -5.61 19.45
CA GLY A 42 1.99 -4.48 19.85
C GLY A 42 1.93 -4.09 21.32
N GLY A 43 1.10 -4.75 22.14
CA GLY A 43 1.06 -4.55 23.58
C GLY A 43 0.38 -3.26 24.04
N PHE A 44 -0.57 -2.71 23.26
CA PHE A 44 -1.25 -1.45 23.58
C PHE A 44 -2.35 -1.61 24.64
N ALA A 45 -1.96 -1.81 25.90
CA ALA A 45 -2.87 -2.20 26.97
C ALA A 45 -3.30 -1.04 27.88
N ASP A 46 -2.48 0.01 28.00
CA ASP A 46 -2.75 1.14 28.88
C ASP A 46 -3.08 2.45 28.10
N PRO A 47 -3.59 3.50 28.77
CA PRO A 47 -3.94 4.75 28.10
C PRO A 47 -2.77 5.47 27.42
N ALA A 48 -1.54 5.33 27.93
CA ALA A 48 -0.35 5.94 27.32
C ALA A 48 0.08 5.19 26.06
N ASP A 49 -0.05 3.86 26.07
CA ASP A 49 0.17 3.02 24.90
C ASP A 49 -0.88 3.29 23.81
N LEU A 50 -2.14 3.48 24.19
CA LEU A 50 -3.21 3.84 23.25
C LEU A 50 -3.00 5.22 22.62
N ALA A 51 -2.47 6.19 23.37
CA ALA A 51 -2.08 7.49 22.83
C ALA A 51 -0.93 7.33 21.81
N THR A 52 0.10 6.56 22.18
CA THR A 52 1.23 6.23 21.28
C THR A 52 0.75 5.55 19.99
N LEU A 53 -0.18 4.59 20.10
CA LEU A 53 -0.80 3.93 18.96
C LEU A 53 -1.53 4.93 18.06
N GLY A 54 -2.29 5.87 18.64
CA GLY A 54 -2.97 6.93 17.90
C GLY A 54 -2.01 7.79 17.07
N ASP A 55 -0.87 8.16 17.63
CA ASP A 55 0.18 8.90 16.92
C ASP A 55 0.78 8.09 15.77
N LEU A 56 1.09 6.80 16.01
CA LEU A 56 1.63 5.91 14.98
C LEU A 56 0.65 5.72 13.82
N VAL A 57 -0.62 5.53 14.13
CA VAL A 57 -1.72 5.39 13.15
C VAL A 57 -1.87 6.67 12.33
N THR A 58 -1.79 7.84 12.97
CA THR A 58 -1.86 9.13 12.27
C THR A 58 -0.72 9.30 11.28
N ARG A 59 0.53 9.04 11.72
CA ARG A 59 1.70 9.10 10.83
C ARG A 59 1.60 8.10 9.68
N ARG A 60 1.07 6.91 9.95
CA ARG A 60 0.87 5.87 8.95
C ARG A 60 -0.18 6.29 7.92
N ARG A 61 -1.32 6.85 8.34
CA ARG A 61 -2.35 7.43 7.47
C ARG A 61 -1.75 8.49 6.56
N ASP A 62 -0.99 9.42 7.13
CA ASP A 62 -0.36 10.51 6.36
C ASP A 62 0.62 9.96 5.31
N ALA A 63 1.40 8.93 5.66
CA ALA A 63 2.29 8.24 4.72
C ALA A 63 1.51 7.52 3.59
N VAL A 64 0.37 6.89 3.88
CA VAL A 64 -0.50 6.28 2.86
C VAL A 64 -1.08 7.35 1.94
N ALA A 65 -1.57 8.47 2.49
CA ALA A 65 -2.12 9.58 1.71
C ALA A 65 -1.06 10.19 0.78
N ALA A 66 0.14 10.44 1.29
CA ALA A 66 1.25 10.93 0.48
C ALA A 66 1.63 9.93 -0.63
N THR A 67 1.62 8.63 -0.34
CA THR A 67 1.89 7.59 -1.34
C THR A 67 0.80 7.55 -2.42
N LEU A 68 -0.47 7.69 -2.05
CA LEU A 68 -1.58 7.76 -2.99
C LEU A 68 -1.41 8.94 -3.95
N GLU A 69 -1.12 10.12 -3.42
CA GLU A 69 -0.89 11.32 -4.24
C GLU A 69 0.31 11.14 -5.17
N ALA A 70 1.41 10.56 -4.68
CA ALA A 70 2.60 10.30 -5.49
C ALA A 70 2.29 9.35 -6.67
N VAL A 71 1.61 8.22 -6.41
CA VAL A 71 1.21 7.26 -7.44
C VAL A 71 0.27 7.91 -8.46
N ALA A 72 -0.70 8.70 -8.01
CA ALA A 72 -1.64 9.38 -8.89
C ALA A 72 -0.95 10.45 -9.75
N ALA A 73 0.01 11.19 -9.18
CA ALA A 73 0.81 12.18 -9.90
C ALA A 73 1.71 11.53 -10.95
N GLU A 74 2.41 10.44 -10.58
CA GLU A 74 3.24 9.66 -11.50
C GLU A 74 2.43 9.13 -12.67
N ARG A 75 1.27 8.52 -12.42
CA ARG A 75 0.36 8.05 -13.47
C ARG A 75 -0.03 9.17 -14.43
N ARG A 76 -0.42 10.35 -13.91
CA ARG A 76 -0.79 11.52 -14.73
C ARG A 76 0.37 11.98 -15.60
N GLN A 77 1.57 12.06 -15.04
CA GLN A 77 2.77 12.50 -15.75
C GLN A 77 3.16 11.52 -16.85
N LEU A 78 3.24 10.23 -16.55
CA LEU A 78 3.59 9.19 -17.53
C LEU A 78 2.59 9.15 -18.70
N LEU A 79 1.29 9.27 -18.39
CA LEU A 79 0.24 9.29 -19.40
C LEU A 79 0.33 10.55 -20.28
N ALA A 80 0.54 11.72 -19.68
CA ALA A 80 0.67 12.99 -20.41
C ALA A 80 1.92 13.02 -21.31
N ARG A 81 3.00 12.35 -20.92
CA ARG A 81 4.21 12.19 -21.76
C ARG A 81 4.08 11.12 -22.85
N GLY A 82 3.03 10.29 -22.79
CA GLY A 82 2.86 9.16 -23.69
C GLY A 82 3.78 7.96 -23.39
N ASP A 83 4.43 7.94 -22.22
CA ASP A 83 5.32 6.85 -21.79
C ASP A 83 4.53 5.57 -21.48
N ILE A 84 3.25 5.71 -21.15
CA ILE A 84 2.33 4.61 -20.86
C ILE A 84 1.01 4.81 -21.60
N GLY A 85 0.37 3.70 -21.96
CA GLY A 85 -1.00 3.69 -22.48
C GLY A 85 -2.05 3.36 -21.40
N ASP A 86 -3.31 3.28 -21.82
CA ASP A 86 -4.46 3.11 -20.91
C ASP A 86 -4.40 1.86 -20.04
N LEU A 87 -3.91 0.75 -20.58
CA LEU A 87 -3.79 -0.50 -19.82
C LEU A 87 -2.85 -0.35 -18.63
N ALA A 88 -1.68 0.28 -18.83
CA ALA A 88 -0.74 0.53 -17.74
C ALA A 88 -1.31 1.56 -16.76
N ALA A 89 -2.01 2.60 -17.23
CA ALA A 89 -2.69 3.53 -16.35
C ALA A 89 -3.75 2.85 -15.47
N ALA A 90 -4.47 1.85 -15.98
CA ALA A 90 -5.42 1.05 -15.19
C ALA A 90 -4.72 0.24 -14.07
N VAL A 91 -3.50 -0.27 -14.31
CA VAL A 91 -2.71 -0.94 -13.27
C VAL A 91 -2.31 0.03 -12.15
N PHE A 92 -1.94 1.28 -12.47
CA PHE A 92 -1.73 2.32 -11.45
C PHE A 92 -3.01 2.58 -10.64
N ARG A 93 -4.16 2.69 -11.31
CA ARG A 93 -5.46 2.88 -10.64
C ARG A 93 -5.80 1.76 -9.66
N ARG A 94 -5.39 0.51 -9.93
CA ARG A 94 -5.54 -0.60 -8.96
C ARG A 94 -4.78 -0.33 -7.66
N LYS A 95 -3.56 0.22 -7.73
CA LYS A 95 -2.81 0.61 -6.53
C LYS A 95 -3.45 1.80 -5.81
N GLU A 96 -3.89 2.80 -6.55
CA GLU A 96 -4.64 3.96 -6.01
C GLU A 96 -5.89 3.48 -5.24
N ALA A 97 -6.66 2.55 -5.81
CA ALA A 97 -7.85 1.99 -5.17
C ALA A 97 -7.51 1.26 -3.86
N SER A 98 -6.42 0.48 -3.84
CA SER A 98 -5.98 -0.22 -2.62
C SER A 98 -5.57 0.75 -1.51
N LEU A 99 -4.83 1.81 -1.86
CA LEU A 99 -4.42 2.85 -0.89
C LEU A 99 -5.63 3.68 -0.41
N SER A 100 -6.61 3.92 -1.28
CA SER A 100 -7.84 4.63 -0.89
C SER A 100 -8.68 3.81 0.09
N ALA A 101 -8.79 2.49 -0.12
CA ALA A 101 -9.45 1.59 0.80
C ALA A 101 -8.74 1.54 2.17
N GLU A 102 -7.42 1.52 2.17
CA GLU A 102 -6.60 1.60 3.38
C GLU A 102 -6.84 2.91 4.16
N LEU A 103 -6.96 4.05 3.46
CA LEU A 103 -7.30 5.34 4.10
C LEU A 103 -8.69 5.33 4.73
N ALA A 104 -9.68 4.77 4.04
CA ALA A 104 -11.03 4.63 4.58
C ALA A 104 -11.02 3.76 5.85
N TRP A 105 -10.26 2.66 5.84
CA TRP A 105 -10.08 1.82 7.01
C TRP A 105 -9.41 2.57 8.19
N TYR A 106 -8.44 3.46 7.94
CA TYR A 106 -7.86 4.29 9.01
C TYR A 106 -8.88 5.20 9.69
N GLU A 107 -9.87 5.72 8.95
CA GLU A 107 -10.93 6.55 9.53
C GLU A 107 -11.81 5.73 10.48
N GLU A 108 -12.19 4.52 10.08
CA GLU A 108 -12.92 3.56 10.92
C GLU A 108 -12.11 3.13 12.15
N PHE A 109 -10.81 2.88 11.95
CA PHE A 109 -9.91 2.44 13.01
C PHE A 109 -9.68 3.54 14.05
N THR A 110 -9.54 4.79 13.61
CA THR A 110 -9.38 5.95 14.51
C THR A 110 -10.63 6.15 15.37
N ALA A 111 -11.83 5.97 14.81
CA ALA A 111 -13.06 5.97 15.57
C ALA A 111 -13.11 4.85 16.62
N THR A 112 -12.52 3.68 16.30
CA THR A 112 -12.38 2.58 17.26
C THR A 112 -11.42 2.93 18.39
N LEU A 113 -10.26 3.50 18.10
CA LEU A 113 -9.30 3.95 19.12
C LEU A 113 -9.91 5.02 20.03
N ALA A 114 -10.69 5.95 19.48
CA ALA A 114 -11.36 6.98 20.28
C ALA A 114 -12.33 6.38 21.32
N ARG A 115 -13.00 5.26 21.00
CA ARG A 115 -13.89 4.55 21.94
C ARG A 115 -13.12 3.78 23.03
N LEU A 116 -11.90 3.36 22.74
CA LEU A 116 -11.07 2.60 23.67
C LEU A 116 -10.33 3.50 24.67
N ARG A 117 -10.17 4.78 24.36
CA ARG A 117 -9.61 5.76 25.30
C ARG A 117 -10.59 5.94 26.47
N PRO A 118 -10.13 5.78 27.73
CA PRO A 118 -10.99 6.06 28.88
C PRO A 118 -11.44 7.53 28.87
N ALA A 119 -12.68 7.79 29.27
CA ALA A 119 -13.14 9.14 29.57
C ALA A 119 -12.24 9.68 30.68
N VAL A 120 -11.46 10.71 30.37
CA VAL A 120 -10.74 11.47 31.40
C VAL A 120 -11.82 12.11 32.27
N HIS A 121 -12.07 11.55 33.44
CA HIS A 121 -12.81 12.24 34.48
C HIS A 121 -11.83 13.25 35.10
N ASP A 122 -11.92 14.50 34.63
CA ASP A 122 -11.35 15.65 35.32
C ASP A 122 -11.90 15.63 36.76
N THR A 123 -10.99 15.53 37.72
CA THR A 123 -11.26 15.76 39.15
C THR A 123 -10.50 16.97 39.61
#